data_AF-A0AAP2Z885-F1
#
_entry.id   AF-A0AAP2Z885-F1
#
_cell.length_a   1.000
_cell.length_b   1.000
_cell.length_c   1.000
_cell.angle_alpha   90.00
_cell.angle_beta   90.00
_cell.angle_gamma   90.00
#
_symmetry.space_group_name_H-M   'P 1'
#
loop_
_entity.id
_entity.type
_entity.pdbx_description
1 polymer ?
#
loop_
_entity_poly.entity_id
_entity_poly.type
_entity_poly.pdbx_seq_one_letter_code
_entity_poly.pdbx_strand_id
1 'polypeptide(L)'
;MVPSGDESDDPHTGDGSTTSCDEIELASAEQDCLHELQLAIEHLYRGYGTLLECHHEVGRAMDRMATAETLLRDAGHESWADDLRDEHLPAGAIGNRWTYEVVDEFSEGFLADVTAFETDVREELADGVHHISEREQQREWRERAAGGSSE
;
A
#
# COMPACT_ATOMS: atom_id res chain seq x y z
N MET A 1 33.34 -38.32 -12.72
CA MET A 1 34.47 -37.40 -12.96
C MET A 1 33.86 -36.11 -13.47
N VAL A 2 33.55 -35.18 -12.57
CA VAL A 2 32.98 -33.86 -12.92
C VAL A 2 34.11 -32.87 -12.68
N PRO A 3 34.48 -31.99 -13.63
CA PRO A 3 35.48 -30.99 -13.37
C PRO A 3 34.86 -29.79 -12.64
N SER A 4 35.63 -29.26 -11.70
CA SER A 4 35.41 -28.01 -10.98
C SER A 4 35.74 -26.78 -11.83
N GLY A 5 35.07 -25.66 -11.54
CA GLY A 5 35.68 -24.33 -11.43
C GLY A 5 35.61 -23.39 -12.64
N ASP A 6 34.83 -22.30 -12.49
CA ASP A 6 35.17 -20.87 -12.71
C ASP A 6 33.88 -20.09 -12.32
N GLU A 7 33.75 -19.38 -11.19
CA GLU A 7 34.26 -18.01 -10.89
C GLU A 7 34.18 -17.06 -12.09
N SER A 8 33.68 -15.83 -12.09
CA SER A 8 32.96 -14.91 -11.20
C SER A 8 32.67 -13.68 -12.08
N ASP A 9 31.52 -13.02 -11.98
CA ASP A 9 31.39 -11.56 -12.22
C ASP A 9 29.96 -11.12 -11.90
N ASP A 10 29.72 -10.71 -10.66
CA ASP A 10 28.51 -10.00 -10.26
C ASP A 10 28.92 -8.58 -9.80
N PRO A 11 28.66 -7.53 -10.60
CA PRO A 11 28.94 -6.17 -10.21
C PRO A 11 27.75 -5.61 -9.44
N HIS A 12 27.68 -5.93 -8.14
CA HIS A 12 26.91 -5.15 -7.17
C HIS A 12 27.86 -4.57 -6.13
N THR A 13 28.59 -3.54 -6.53
CA THR A 13 29.19 -2.58 -5.61
C THR A 13 28.41 -1.27 -5.74
N GLY A 14 27.22 -1.25 -5.15
CA GLY A 14 26.65 -0.01 -4.65
C GLY A 14 27.14 0.15 -3.22
N ASP A 15 27.99 1.13 -2.98
CA ASP A 15 28.34 1.61 -1.64
C ASP A 15 27.10 2.26 -1.03
N GLY A 16 26.18 1.42 -0.54
CA GLY A 16 25.02 1.84 0.23
C GLY A 16 25.50 2.23 1.62
N SER A 17 26.13 3.40 1.73
CA SER A 17 26.32 4.08 3.01
C SER A 17 24.95 4.21 3.65
N THR A 18 24.64 3.29 4.58
CA THR A 18 23.41 3.34 5.34
C THR A 18 23.64 4.41 6.39
N THR A 19 23.31 5.66 6.06
CA THR A 19 23.36 6.78 7.00
C THR A 19 22.62 6.36 8.27
N SER A 20 23.32 6.39 9.41
CA SER A 20 22.69 6.09 10.69
C SER A 20 21.74 7.24 11.03
N CYS A 21 20.59 6.96 11.66
CA CYS A 21 19.73 8.04 12.20
C CYS A 21 20.49 9.03 13.07
N ASP A 22 21.57 8.59 13.74
CA ASP A 22 22.40 9.42 14.61
C ASP A 22 23.23 10.48 13.86
N GLU A 23 23.37 10.35 12.53
CA GLU A 23 24.14 11.28 11.69
C GLU A 23 23.25 12.35 11.04
N ILE A 24 21.92 12.21 11.14
CA ILE A 24 20.95 13.13 10.56
C ILE A 24 20.57 14.19 11.59
N GLU A 25 20.99 15.44 11.35
CA GLU A 25 20.57 16.58 12.16
C GLU A 25 19.29 17.20 11.58
N LEU A 26 18.14 16.91 12.20
CA LEU A 26 16.84 17.49 11.84
C LEU A 26 16.43 18.60 12.82
N ALA A 27 15.81 19.66 12.31
CA ALA A 27 15.00 20.53 13.15
C ALA A 27 13.77 19.75 13.64
N SER A 28 13.30 20.03 14.86
CA SER A 28 12.08 19.38 15.42
C SER A 28 10.88 19.48 14.48
N ALA A 29 10.71 20.60 13.78
CA ALA A 29 9.61 20.77 12.82
C ALA A 29 9.76 19.88 11.57
N GLU A 30 10.98 19.57 11.14
CA GLU A 30 11.24 18.66 10.01
C GLU A 30 10.98 17.21 10.43
N GLN A 31 11.42 16.83 11.63
CA GLN A 31 11.12 15.52 12.20
C GLN A 31 9.61 15.30 12.38
N ASP A 32 8.89 16.28 12.92
CA ASP A 32 7.42 16.24 13.06
C ASP A 32 6.75 16.13 11.68
N CYS A 33 7.22 16.89 10.69
CA CYS A 33 6.72 16.83 9.32
C CYS A 33 6.86 15.42 8.70
N LEU A 34 8.06 14.82 8.78
CA LEU A 34 8.31 13.48 8.26
C LEU A 34 7.44 12.43 8.96
N HIS A 35 7.24 12.57 10.28
CA HIS A 35 6.34 11.69 11.02
C HIS A 35 4.88 11.79 10.54
N GLU A 36 4.37 13.01 10.37
CA GLU A 36 3.01 13.24 9.86
C GLU A 36 2.82 12.73 8.44
N LEU A 37 3.81 12.88 7.55
CA LEU A 37 3.77 12.31 6.19
C LEU A 37 3.72 10.78 6.22
N GLN A 38 4.51 10.14 7.07
CA GLN A 38 4.49 8.68 7.25
C GLN A 38 3.10 8.21 7.73
N LEU A 39 2.52 8.87 8.72
CA LEU A 39 1.17 8.56 9.23
C LEU A 39 0.09 8.79 8.16
N ALA A 40 0.20 9.87 7.38
CA ALA A 40 -0.73 10.15 6.29
C ALA A 40 -0.71 9.01 5.26
N ILE A 41 0.47 8.58 4.80
CA ILE A 41 0.61 7.47 3.86
C ILE A 41 0.05 6.17 4.43
N GLU A 42 0.30 5.89 5.72
CA GLU A 42 -0.26 4.73 6.39
C GLU A 42 -1.80 4.73 6.35
N HIS A 43 -2.42 5.89 6.60
CA HIS A 43 -3.87 6.05 6.48
C HIS A 43 -4.37 5.92 5.04
N LEU A 44 -3.62 6.42 4.05
CA LEU A 44 -3.96 6.26 2.64
C LEU A 44 -3.94 4.80 2.20
N TYR A 45 -2.92 4.02 2.60
CA TYR A 45 -2.87 2.58 2.33
C TYR A 45 -4.02 1.82 3.01
N ARG A 46 -4.45 2.22 4.22
CA ARG A 46 -5.65 1.65 4.85
C ARG A 46 -6.92 1.97 4.07
N GLY A 47 -7.05 3.20 3.59
CA GLY A 47 -8.14 3.62 2.70
C GLY A 47 -8.16 2.78 1.43
N TYR A 48 -7.01 2.60 0.79
CA TYR A 48 -6.85 1.74 -0.38
C TYR A 48 -7.25 0.29 -0.10
N GLY A 49 -6.82 -0.27 1.04
CA GLY A 49 -7.24 -1.60 1.47
C GLY A 49 -8.77 -1.73 1.60
N THR A 50 -9.44 -0.69 2.08
CA THR A 50 -10.91 -0.64 2.18
C THR A 50 -11.57 -0.58 0.81
N LEU A 51 -10.97 0.12 -0.17
CA LEU A 51 -11.45 0.11 -1.55
C LEU A 51 -11.33 -1.28 -2.19
N LEU A 52 -10.24 -1.99 -1.94
CA LEU A 52 -10.06 -3.38 -2.39
C LEU A 52 -11.08 -4.31 -1.74
N GLU A 53 -11.34 -4.17 -0.44
CA GLU A 53 -12.39 -4.94 0.24
C GLU A 53 -13.77 -4.69 -0.37
N CYS A 54 -14.11 -3.42 -0.59
CA CYS A 54 -15.35 -3.03 -1.28
C CYS A 54 -15.42 -3.66 -2.69
N HIS A 55 -14.35 -3.58 -3.47
CA HIS A 55 -14.27 -4.18 -4.80
C HIS A 55 -14.56 -5.69 -4.75
N HIS A 56 -13.94 -6.42 -3.82
CA HIS A 56 -14.17 -7.86 -3.67
C HIS A 56 -15.61 -8.19 -3.27
N GLU A 57 -16.19 -7.46 -2.32
CA GLU A 57 -17.57 -7.72 -1.89
C GLU A 57 -18.59 -7.40 -2.99
N VAL A 58 -18.35 -6.34 -3.78
CA VAL A 58 -19.15 -6.06 -4.99
C VAL A 58 -19.00 -7.17 -6.02
N GLY A 59 -17.78 -7.65 -6.28
CA GLY A 59 -17.54 -8.78 -7.18
C GLY A 59 -18.30 -10.04 -6.75
N ARG A 60 -18.25 -10.40 -5.46
CA ARG A 60 -19.04 -11.51 -4.91
C ARG A 60 -20.53 -11.31 -5.09
N ALA A 61 -21.04 -10.08 -4.91
CA ALA A 61 -22.46 -9.79 -5.13
C ALA A 61 -22.84 -9.95 -6.60
N MET A 62 -21.99 -9.52 -7.52
CA MET A 62 -22.18 -9.70 -8.97
C MET A 62 -22.21 -11.19 -9.36
N ASP A 63 -21.34 -12.03 -8.78
CA ASP A 63 -21.39 -13.49 -8.98
C ASP A 63 -22.73 -14.10 -8.55
N ARG A 64 -23.29 -13.61 -7.43
CA ARG A 64 -24.61 -14.03 -6.95
C ARG A 64 -25.72 -13.57 -7.87
N MET A 65 -25.61 -12.36 -8.43
CA MET A 65 -26.57 -11.85 -9.41
C MET A 65 -26.54 -12.67 -10.70
N ALA A 66 -25.36 -13.03 -11.21
CA ALA A 66 -25.22 -13.92 -12.38
C ALA A 66 -25.79 -15.32 -12.11
N THR A 67 -25.60 -15.84 -10.89
CA THR A 67 -26.26 -17.09 -10.47
C THR A 67 -27.78 -16.93 -10.46
N ALA A 68 -28.30 -15.83 -9.93
CA ALA A 68 -29.74 -15.55 -9.89
C ALA A 68 -30.33 -15.39 -11.29
N GLU A 69 -29.62 -14.76 -12.23
CA GLU A 69 -29.99 -14.69 -13.65
C GLU A 69 -30.25 -16.10 -14.23
N THR A 70 -29.31 -17.02 -14.01
CA THR A 70 -29.44 -18.41 -14.47
C THR A 70 -30.66 -19.09 -13.85
N LEU A 71 -30.85 -18.93 -12.53
CA LEU A 71 -31.98 -19.53 -11.81
C LEU A 71 -33.33 -18.96 -12.26
N LEU A 72 -33.40 -17.66 -12.57
CA LEU A 72 -34.61 -17.04 -13.12
C LEU A 72 -34.94 -17.63 -14.49
N ARG A 73 -33.93 -17.82 -15.35
CA ARG A 73 -34.10 -18.46 -16.66
C ARG A 73 -34.61 -19.90 -16.53
N ASP A 74 -34.00 -20.69 -15.65
CA ASP A 74 -34.42 -22.08 -15.39
C ASP A 74 -35.85 -22.18 -14.82
N ALA A 75 -36.28 -21.16 -14.05
CA ALA A 75 -37.64 -21.05 -13.53
C ALA A 75 -38.66 -20.50 -14.55
N GLY A 76 -38.22 -20.13 -15.77
CA GLY A 76 -39.09 -19.59 -16.83
C GLY A 76 -39.37 -18.09 -16.73
N HIS A 77 -38.60 -17.35 -15.93
CA HIS A 77 -38.72 -15.90 -15.75
C HIS A 77 -37.75 -15.11 -16.64
N GLU A 78 -37.89 -15.29 -17.96
CA GLU A 78 -36.97 -14.74 -18.97
C GLU A 78 -36.80 -13.22 -18.89
N SER A 79 -37.88 -12.45 -18.69
CA SER A 79 -37.79 -10.99 -18.67
C SER A 79 -36.88 -10.46 -17.55
N TRP A 80 -36.95 -11.04 -16.36
CA TRP A 80 -36.08 -10.62 -15.25
C TRP A 80 -34.66 -11.12 -15.40
N ALA A 81 -34.47 -12.28 -16.04
CA ALA A 81 -33.14 -12.77 -16.38
C ALA A 81 -32.47 -11.84 -17.42
N ASP A 82 -33.21 -11.45 -18.47
CA ASP A 82 -32.72 -10.52 -19.48
C ASP A 82 -32.43 -9.12 -18.87
N ASP A 83 -33.29 -8.60 -18.00
CA ASP A 83 -33.04 -7.34 -17.28
C ASP A 83 -31.74 -7.40 -16.43
N LEU A 84 -31.49 -8.51 -15.73
CA LEU A 84 -30.24 -8.70 -14.99
C LEU A 84 -29.03 -8.73 -15.91
N ARG A 85 -29.12 -9.46 -17.03
CA ARG A 85 -28.04 -9.63 -18.01
C ARG A 85 -27.68 -8.33 -18.72
N ASP A 86 -28.70 -7.61 -19.18
CA ASP A 86 -28.53 -6.51 -20.12
C ASP A 86 -28.41 -5.15 -19.45
N GLU A 87 -29.05 -4.97 -18.30
CA GLU A 87 -29.09 -3.68 -17.63
C GLU A 87 -28.27 -3.71 -16.33
N HIS A 88 -28.50 -4.66 -15.44
CA HIS A 88 -27.94 -4.57 -14.08
C HIS A 88 -26.48 -5.04 -13.94
N LEU A 89 -26.13 -6.19 -14.52
CA LEU A 89 -24.75 -6.71 -14.47
C LEU A 89 -23.73 -5.79 -15.18
N PRO A 90 -24.03 -5.16 -16.33
CA PRO A 90 -23.06 -4.30 -17.02
C PRO A 90 -23.05 -2.83 -16.56
N ALA A 91 -24.02 -2.36 -15.77
CA ALA A 91 -24.23 -0.93 -15.45
C ALA A 91 -23.06 -0.21 -14.75
N GLY A 92 -22.10 -0.93 -14.17
CA GLY A 92 -21.09 -0.35 -13.29
C GLY A 92 -21.66 0.07 -11.93
N ALA A 93 -20.77 0.31 -10.96
CA ALA A 93 -21.14 0.61 -9.58
C ALA A 93 -21.36 2.11 -9.33
N ILE A 94 -20.56 2.99 -9.97
CA ILE A 94 -20.59 4.45 -9.72
C ILE A 94 -20.50 5.20 -11.04
N GLY A 95 -21.62 5.78 -11.50
CA GLY A 95 -21.62 6.61 -12.71
C GLY A 95 -21.04 5.87 -13.93
N ASN A 96 -21.48 4.64 -14.15
CA ASN A 96 -20.99 3.70 -15.17
C ASN A 96 -19.56 3.14 -14.97
N ARG A 97 -18.84 3.56 -13.92
CA ARG A 97 -17.53 2.98 -13.58
C ARG A 97 -17.67 1.72 -12.73
N TRP A 98 -16.82 0.75 -13.01
CA TRP A 98 -16.65 -0.45 -12.21
C TRP A 98 -15.73 -0.17 -11.03
N THR A 99 -15.88 -0.94 -9.95
CA THR A 99 -15.10 -0.71 -8.72
C THR A 99 -13.61 -0.92 -8.92
N TYR A 100 -13.17 -1.76 -9.88
CA TYR A 100 -11.75 -1.90 -10.19
C TYR A 100 -11.17 -0.61 -10.79
N GLU A 101 -11.93 0.10 -11.64
CA GLU A 101 -11.49 1.38 -12.20
C GLU A 101 -11.26 2.42 -11.10
N VAL A 102 -12.10 2.42 -10.05
CA VAL A 102 -11.93 3.31 -8.89
C VAL A 102 -10.70 2.93 -8.07
N VAL A 103 -10.45 1.63 -7.90
CA VAL A 103 -9.25 1.11 -7.21
C VAL A 103 -7.98 1.51 -7.97
N ASP A 104 -7.96 1.28 -9.28
CA ASP A 104 -6.83 1.60 -10.15
C ASP A 104 -6.57 3.11 -10.16
N GLU A 105 -7.60 3.93 -10.41
CA GLU A 105 -7.49 5.40 -10.42
C GLU A 105 -6.97 5.96 -9.09
N PHE A 106 -7.41 5.39 -7.95
CA PHE A 106 -6.91 5.80 -6.64
C PHE A 106 -5.45 5.41 -6.42
N SER A 107 -5.07 4.18 -6.79
CA SER A 107 -3.72 3.65 -6.53
C SER A 107 -2.66 4.22 -7.46
N GLU A 108 -2.96 4.30 -8.76
CA GLU A 108 -2.05 4.77 -9.80
C GLU A 108 -1.96 6.30 -9.88
N GLY A 109 -3.01 7.00 -9.39
CA GLY A 109 -3.02 8.45 -9.29
C GLY A 109 -2.64 8.92 -7.89
N PHE A 110 -3.65 9.25 -7.10
CA PHE A 110 -3.47 9.98 -5.84
C PHE A 110 -2.51 9.31 -4.84
N LEU A 111 -2.62 7.99 -4.66
CA LEU A 111 -1.76 7.27 -3.72
C LEU A 111 -0.29 7.26 -4.20
N ALA A 112 -0.05 6.98 -5.48
CA ALA A 112 1.28 7.00 -6.07
C ALA A 112 1.93 8.39 -5.97
N ASP A 113 1.18 9.44 -6.33
CA ASP A 113 1.65 10.83 -6.30
C ASP A 113 2.07 11.28 -4.89
N VAL A 114 1.24 11.00 -3.88
CA VAL A 114 1.55 11.39 -2.49
C VAL A 114 2.71 10.58 -1.91
N THR A 115 2.82 9.30 -2.26
CA THR A 115 3.92 8.44 -1.81
C THR A 115 5.25 8.87 -2.42
N ALA A 116 5.25 9.24 -3.71
CA ALA A 116 6.43 9.80 -4.37
C ALA A 116 6.84 11.13 -3.72
N PHE A 117 5.87 12.02 -3.46
CA PHE A 117 6.13 13.28 -2.77
C PHE A 117 6.78 13.10 -1.38
N GLU A 118 6.29 12.18 -0.55
CA GLU A 118 6.96 11.89 0.74
C GLU A 118 8.36 11.35 0.54
N THR A 119 8.56 10.51 -0.47
CA THR A 119 9.89 9.94 -0.76
C THR A 119 10.88 11.04 -1.08
N ASP A 120 10.52 11.98 -1.95
CA ASP A 120 11.36 13.13 -2.30
C ASP A 120 11.69 13.98 -1.06
N VAL A 121 10.68 14.27 -0.21
CA VAL A 121 10.88 15.05 1.02
C VAL A 121 11.81 14.33 2.01
N ARG A 122 11.63 13.03 2.19
CA ARG A 122 12.46 12.21 3.08
C ARG A 122 13.87 12.01 2.53
N GLU A 123 14.04 11.88 1.21
CA GLU A 123 15.36 11.85 0.58
C GLU A 123 16.12 13.14 0.85
N GLU A 124 15.48 14.30 0.68
CA GLU A 124 16.13 15.61 0.89
C GLU A 124 16.44 15.89 2.36
N LEU A 125 15.51 15.61 3.28
CA LEU A 125 15.66 15.99 4.69
C LEU A 125 16.42 14.96 5.52
N ALA A 126 16.35 13.69 5.13
CA ALA A 126 16.73 12.57 5.98
C ALA A 126 17.53 11.49 5.25
N ASP A 127 18.12 11.79 4.09
CA ASP A 127 18.89 10.83 3.27
C ASP A 127 18.12 9.51 3.03
N GLY A 128 16.80 9.58 2.94
CA GLY A 128 15.93 8.41 2.73
C GLY A 128 15.68 7.57 4.00
N VAL A 129 16.14 7.99 5.17
CA VAL A 129 15.98 7.22 6.41
C VAL A 129 14.56 7.31 6.95
N HIS A 130 13.91 6.14 7.09
CA HIS A 130 12.56 6.01 7.64
C HIS A 130 12.50 6.00 9.17
N HIS A 131 11.31 6.15 9.76
CA HIS A 131 11.03 5.86 11.16
C HIS A 131 11.98 6.54 12.17
N ILE A 132 12.40 7.77 11.90
CA ILE A 132 13.40 8.47 12.72
C ILE A 132 12.89 8.59 14.16
N SER A 133 11.68 9.11 14.35
CA SER A 133 11.06 9.27 15.67
C SER A 133 10.94 7.94 16.44
N GLU A 134 10.55 6.85 15.77
CA GLU A 134 10.44 5.53 16.39
C GLU A 134 11.81 4.94 16.74
N ARG A 135 12.83 5.19 15.91
CA ARG A 135 14.22 4.76 16.17
C ARG A 135 14.83 5.50 17.35
N GLU A 136 14.58 6.81 17.48
CA GLU A 136 15.00 7.58 18.66
C GLU A 136 14.31 7.09 19.93
N GLN A 137 13.00 6.86 19.88
CA GLN A 137 12.24 6.30 21.00
C GLN A 137 12.77 4.92 21.39
N GLN A 138 13.08 4.06 20.41
CA GLN A 138 13.69 2.76 20.65
C GLN A 138 15.06 2.90 21.33
N ARG A 139 15.89 3.86 20.93
CA ARG A 139 17.20 4.16 21.53
C ARG A 139 17.04 4.56 22.99
N GLU A 140 16.15 5.50 23.30
CA GLU A 140 15.89 5.93 24.68
C GLU A 140 15.46 4.77 25.58
N TRP A 141 14.56 3.89 25.09
CA TRP A 141 14.13 2.73 25.84
C TRP A 141 15.29 1.76 26.13
N ARG A 142 16.19 1.57 25.16
CA ARG A 142 17.39 0.72 25.34
C ARG A 142 18.36 1.33 26.36
N GLU A 143 18.60 2.64 26.29
CA GLU A 143 19.48 3.35 27.24
C GLU A 143 18.94 3.27 28.67
N ARG A 144 17.64 3.49 28.86
CA ARG A 144 16.98 3.34 30.17
C ARG A 144 17.12 1.91 30.72
N ALA A 145 16.99 0.90 29.86
CA ALA A 145 17.16 -0.49 30.26
C ALA A 145 18.62 -0.84 30.62
N ALA A 146 19.59 -0.30 29.87
CA ALA A 146 21.02 -0.48 30.16
C ALA A 146 21.47 0.25 31.44
N GLY A 147 20.93 1.45 31.69
CA GLY A 147 21.20 2.25 32.90
C GLY A 147 20.56 1.71 34.18
N GLY A 148 19.50 0.91 34.08
CA GLY A 148 18.87 0.22 35.22
C GLY A 148 19.59 -1.04 35.70
N SER A 149 20.78 -1.35 35.16
CA SER A 149 21.63 -2.48 35.58
C SER A 149 22.75 -2.08 36.55
N SER A 150 22.65 -0.90 37.18
CA SER A 150 23.48 -0.54 38.33
C SER A 150 22.58 0.01 39.45
N GLU A 151 22.51 -0.78 40.53
CA GLU A 151 21.96 -0.52 41.89
C GLU A 151 20.44 -0.58 42.12
#